data_AF-A0A969QL61-F1
#
_entry.id   AF-A0A969QL61-F1
#
_cell.length_a   1.000
_cell.length_b   1.000
_cell.length_c   1.000
_cell.angle_alpha   90.00
_cell.angle_beta   90.00
_cell.angle_gamma   90.00
#
_symmetry.space_group_name_H-M   'P 1'
#
loop_
_entity.id
_entity.type
_entity.pdbx_description
1 polymer ?
#
loop_
_entity_poly.entity_id
_entity_poly.type
_entity_poly.pdbx_seq_one_letter_code
_entity_poly.pdbx_strand_id
1 'polypeptide(L)'
;MTPETVEILLNKRYKSNVESNEFYSLSGGYVLESESKLLATPHCCGSIRDISEWEAASDWTHTDKMYLWIGHPQLMVSSIDDRHLQITETYEYNRIEDPESFAVDRDELKAAIIDAKRQLEKFKQVLSIAIVKVCPHLAENAIEIAEQLIHA
;
A
#
# COMPACT_ATOMS: atom_id res chain seq x y z
N MET A 1 3.62 -10.33 -10.56
CA MET A 1 2.49 -11.24 -10.26
C MET A 1 1.80 -11.61 -11.57
N THR A 2 1.44 -12.88 -11.79
CA THR A 2 0.81 -13.33 -13.04
C THR A 2 -0.71 -13.33 -12.95
N PRO A 3 -1.45 -13.26 -14.07
CA PRO A 3 -2.91 -13.40 -14.07
C PRO A 3 -3.41 -14.69 -13.39
N GLU A 4 -2.70 -15.82 -13.53
CA GLU A 4 -3.10 -17.09 -12.88
C GLU A 4 -3.01 -17.01 -11.35
N THR A 5 -2.02 -16.28 -10.82
CA THR A 5 -1.88 -16.09 -9.37
C THR A 5 -3.03 -15.24 -8.81
N VAL A 6 -3.37 -14.17 -9.54
CA VAL A 6 -4.49 -13.28 -9.20
C VAL A 6 -5.82 -14.02 -9.28
N GLU A 7 -6.00 -14.86 -10.30
CA GLU A 7 -7.19 -15.71 -10.46
C GLU A 7 -7.44 -16.63 -9.25
N ILE A 8 -6.39 -17.25 -8.70
CA ILE A 8 -6.51 -18.08 -7.49
C ILE A 8 -6.94 -17.26 -6.29
N LEU A 9 -6.38 -16.07 -6.12
CA LEU A 9 -6.73 -15.15 -5.03
C LEU A 9 -8.18 -14.65 -5.17
N LEU A 10 -8.59 -14.31 -6.39
CA LEU A 10 -9.95 -13.89 -6.68
C LEU A 10 -10.95 -15.03 -6.44
N ASN A 11 -10.67 -16.25 -6.91
CA ASN A 11 -11.55 -17.40 -6.69
C ASN A 11 -11.78 -17.73 -5.21
N LYS A 12 -10.76 -17.55 -4.35
CA LYS A 12 -10.88 -17.77 -2.91
C LYS A 12 -11.69 -16.69 -2.18
N ARG A 13 -11.61 -15.43 -2.64
CA ARG A 13 -12.21 -14.27 -1.94
C ARG A 13 -13.52 -13.77 -2.54
N TYR A 14 -13.77 -13.99 -3.83
CA TYR A 14 -14.89 -13.37 -4.57
C TYR A 14 -16.05 -14.29 -4.91
N LYS A 15 -15.93 -15.62 -4.79
CA LYS A 15 -17.09 -16.50 -5.05
C LYS A 15 -18.29 -16.25 -4.11
N SER A 16 -18.10 -15.62 -2.95
CA SER A 16 -19.18 -15.23 -2.03
C SER A 16 -19.67 -13.78 -2.18
N ASN A 17 -18.84 -12.88 -2.71
CA ASN A 17 -19.11 -11.43 -2.71
C ASN A 17 -19.59 -10.89 -4.06
N VAL A 18 -19.51 -11.69 -5.13
CA VAL A 18 -20.00 -11.30 -6.47
C VAL A 18 -21.52 -11.11 -6.50
N GLU A 19 -22.27 -11.77 -5.61
CA GLU A 19 -23.72 -11.57 -5.50
C GLU A 19 -24.11 -10.23 -4.86
N SER A 20 -23.24 -9.63 -4.03
CA SER A 20 -23.53 -8.36 -3.34
C SER A 20 -22.98 -7.12 -4.06
N ASN A 21 -22.14 -7.27 -5.09
CA ASN A 21 -21.48 -6.17 -5.80
C ASN A 21 -20.67 -5.23 -4.86
N GLU A 22 -20.22 -5.75 -3.72
CA GLU A 22 -19.41 -5.02 -2.74
C GLU A 22 -17.92 -5.39 -2.90
N PHE A 23 -17.15 -4.46 -3.45
CA PHE A 23 -15.71 -4.61 -3.67
C PHE A 23 -14.94 -3.81 -2.63
N TYR A 24 -14.19 -4.51 -1.78
CA TYR A 24 -13.29 -3.89 -0.80
C TYR A 24 -11.86 -3.88 -1.33
N SER A 25 -11.06 -2.90 -0.91
CA SER A 25 -9.65 -2.84 -1.30
C SER A 25 -8.88 -4.09 -0.88
N LEU A 26 -7.88 -4.42 -1.69
CA LEU A 26 -7.04 -5.57 -1.43
C LEU A 26 -6.16 -5.33 -0.21
N SER A 27 -6.27 -6.24 0.76
CA SER A 27 -5.39 -6.30 1.93
C SER A 27 -3.93 -6.42 1.48
N GLY A 28 -3.02 -5.70 2.13
CA GLY A 28 -1.60 -5.65 1.76
C GLY A 28 -0.95 -4.34 2.15
N GLY A 29 -0.12 -3.78 1.26
CA GLY A 29 0.48 -2.46 1.45
C GLY A 29 1.85 -2.37 0.79
N TYR A 30 2.63 -1.38 1.22
CA TYR A 30 3.91 -1.03 0.60
C TYR A 30 5.07 -1.40 1.51
N VAL A 31 6.14 -1.86 0.87
CA VAL A 31 7.42 -2.14 1.52
C VAL A 31 8.37 -1.01 1.20
N LEU A 32 9.02 -0.47 2.23
CA LEU A 32 10.14 0.44 2.07
C LEU A 32 11.43 -0.35 2.19
N GLU A 33 12.25 -0.30 1.14
CA GLU A 33 13.53 -1.00 1.06
C GLU A 33 14.63 -0.02 0.66
N SER A 34 15.78 -0.10 1.32
CA SER A 34 16.98 0.64 0.93
C SER A 34 18.20 -0.28 1.07
N GLU A 35 19.10 -0.25 0.08
CA GLU A 35 20.32 -1.07 0.07
C GLU A 35 20.07 -2.57 0.36
N SER A 36 18.97 -3.11 -0.16
CA SER A 36 18.51 -4.49 0.08
C SER A 36 18.14 -4.83 1.54
N LYS A 37 17.98 -3.81 2.40
CA LYS A 37 17.38 -3.93 3.73
C LYS A 37 15.93 -3.48 3.68
N LEU A 38 15.03 -4.32 4.19
CA LEU A 38 13.65 -3.94 4.47
C LEU A 38 13.64 -2.99 5.67
N LEU A 39 13.20 -1.75 5.46
CA LEU A 39 13.10 -0.73 6.49
C LEU A 39 11.70 -0.65 7.10
N ALA A 40 10.67 -0.85 6.26
CA ALA A 40 9.29 -0.96 6.71
C ALA A 40 8.52 -1.98 5.86
N THR A 41 7.66 -2.75 6.52
CA THR A 41 6.76 -3.70 5.86
C THR A 41 5.33 -3.42 6.29
N PRO A 42 4.32 -3.62 5.42
CA PRO A 42 2.95 -3.40 5.80
C PRO A 42 2.55 -4.40 6.90
N HIS A 43 1.76 -3.94 7.86
CA HIS A 43 1.29 -4.77 8.96
C HIS A 43 -0.16 -5.21 8.76
N CYS A 44 -0.77 -5.74 9.83
CA CYS A 44 -2.19 -6.07 9.84
C CYS A 44 -3.04 -4.87 9.40
N CYS A 45 -4.15 -5.12 8.72
CA CYS A 45 -5.09 -4.07 8.28
C CYS A 45 -4.53 -3.04 7.30
N GLY A 46 -3.28 -3.20 6.84
CA GLY A 46 -2.76 -2.44 5.70
C GLY A 46 -3.54 -2.77 4.43
N SER A 47 -3.63 -1.79 3.55
CA SER A 47 -4.24 -1.89 2.24
C SER A 47 -3.31 -1.33 1.17
N ILE A 48 -3.43 -1.85 -0.05
CA ILE A 48 -2.76 -1.26 -1.20
C ILE A 48 -3.27 0.16 -1.51
N ARG A 49 -4.42 0.58 -0.97
CA ARG A 49 -4.89 1.96 -1.12
C ARG A 49 -4.05 2.97 -0.34
N ASP A 50 -3.30 2.51 0.68
CA ASP A 50 -2.62 3.37 1.65
C ASP A 50 -1.38 4.08 1.05
N ILE A 51 -1.25 4.14 -0.29
CA ILE A 51 -0.19 4.89 -0.97
C ILE A 51 -0.28 6.39 -0.71
N SER A 52 -1.50 6.91 -0.48
CA SER A 52 -1.72 8.32 -0.14
C SER A 52 -1.06 8.71 1.19
N GLU A 53 -0.93 7.76 2.11
CA GLU A 53 -0.25 7.96 3.39
C GLU A 53 1.26 8.19 3.16
N TRP A 54 1.85 7.44 2.24
CA TRP A 54 3.25 7.63 1.82
C TRP A 54 3.47 8.94 1.07
N GLU A 55 2.52 9.34 0.21
CA GLU A 55 2.54 10.67 -0.43
C GLU A 55 2.57 11.78 0.62
N ALA A 56 1.63 11.73 1.58
CA ALA A 56 1.56 12.70 2.68
C ALA A 56 2.85 12.73 3.51
N ALA A 57 3.43 11.57 3.84
CA ALA A 57 4.69 11.49 4.55
C ALA A 57 5.85 12.11 3.75
N SER A 58 5.92 11.88 2.44
CA SER A 58 6.98 12.43 1.58
C SER A 58 6.96 13.96 1.50
N ASP A 59 5.77 14.55 1.59
CA ASP A 59 5.55 16.00 1.59
C ASP A 59 5.61 16.64 2.99
N TRP A 60 5.81 15.84 4.04
CA TRP A 60 5.80 16.34 5.41
C TRP A 60 7.06 17.12 5.77
N THR A 61 6.98 18.46 5.83
CA THR A 61 8.14 19.32 6.09
C THR A 61 8.31 19.75 7.55
N HIS A 62 7.41 19.34 8.44
CA HIS A 62 7.44 19.80 9.84
C HIS A 62 8.35 18.92 10.70
N THR A 63 9.05 19.54 11.66
CA THR A 63 9.83 18.82 12.69
C THR A 63 8.93 18.10 13.69
N ASP A 64 7.67 18.50 13.79
CA ASP A 64 6.65 17.76 14.53
C ASP A 64 6.37 16.41 13.87
N LYS A 65 5.84 15.50 14.68
CA LYS A 65 5.57 14.12 14.27
C LYS A 65 4.19 14.02 13.62
N MET A 66 4.12 13.42 12.43
CA MET A 66 2.89 12.88 11.88
C MET A 66 2.87 11.36 12.02
N TYR A 67 1.68 10.77 12.01
CA TYR A 67 1.52 9.33 11.91
C TYR A 67 1.34 8.94 10.45
N LEU A 68 2.07 7.90 10.03
CA LEU A 68 2.01 7.30 8.70
C LEU A 68 1.31 5.95 8.84
N TRP A 69 0.10 5.83 8.29
CA TRP A 69 -0.64 4.57 8.34
C TRP A 69 -0.11 3.57 7.31
N ILE A 70 0.28 2.38 7.79
CA ILE A 70 0.74 1.26 6.96
C ILE A 70 0.06 -0.06 7.37
N GLY A 71 -1.11 0.05 7.99
CA GLY A 71 -1.64 -0.96 8.90
C GLY A 71 -1.21 -0.70 10.35
N HIS A 72 -1.61 -1.59 11.25
CA HIS A 72 -1.29 -1.50 12.68
C HIS A 72 -0.09 -2.40 13.06
N PRO A 73 0.93 -1.89 13.77
CA PRO A 73 1.07 -0.50 14.22
C PRO A 73 1.46 0.46 13.08
N GLN A 74 1.10 1.73 13.25
CA GLN A 74 1.48 2.81 12.34
C GLN A 74 2.96 3.20 12.50
N LEU A 75 3.50 3.96 11.57
CA LEU A 75 4.82 4.60 11.71
C LEU A 75 4.68 6.05 12.15
N MET A 76 5.78 6.64 12.58
CA MET A 76 5.88 8.05 12.91
C MET A 76 6.90 8.71 12.01
N VAL A 77 6.56 9.87 11.47
CA VAL A 77 7.39 10.60 10.50
C VAL A 77 7.62 12.02 10.99
N SER A 78 8.85 12.51 10.89
CA SER A 78 9.20 13.90 11.18
C SER A 78 10.31 14.38 10.24
N SER A 79 10.34 15.67 9.95
CA SER A 79 11.43 16.28 9.19
C SER A 79 12.71 16.36 10.01
N ILE A 80 13.83 15.90 9.46
CA ILE A 80 15.18 16.15 10.01
C ILE A 80 15.70 17.47 9.45
N ASP A 81 15.59 17.62 8.13
CA ASP A 81 15.96 18.80 7.36
C ASP A 81 15.12 18.86 6.06
N ASP A 82 15.43 19.83 5.18
CA ASP A 82 14.69 20.04 3.92
C ASP A 82 14.74 18.84 2.97
N ARG A 83 15.71 17.94 3.14
CA ARG A 83 15.98 16.79 2.26
C ARG A 83 15.65 15.45 2.90
N HIS A 84 15.67 15.33 4.23
CA HIS A 84 15.55 14.06 4.93
C HIS A 84 14.37 13.99 5.89
N LEU A 85 13.75 12.81 5.90
CA LEU A 85 12.71 12.41 6.85
C LEU A 85 13.29 11.40 7.84
N GLN A 86 12.93 11.53 9.11
CA GLN A 86 13.06 10.46 10.09
C GLN A 86 11.77 9.66 10.08
N ILE A 87 11.88 8.35 9.88
CA ILE A 87 10.78 7.40 10.08
C ILE A 87 11.13 6.53 11.28
N THR A 88 10.18 6.37 12.19
CA THR A 88 10.34 5.65 13.46
C THR A 88 9.19 4.68 13.66
N GLU A 89 9.51 3.46 14.09
CA GLU A 89 8.51 2.45 14.43
C GLU A 89 7.66 2.87 15.64
N THR A 90 6.38 2.47 15.65
CA THR A 90 5.49 2.63 16.81
C THR A 90 4.93 1.30 17.26
N TYR A 91 4.45 1.23 18.51
CA TYR A 91 3.95 0.01 19.13
C TYR A 91 2.73 0.33 19.99
N GLU A 92 1.68 -0.51 19.92
CA GLU A 92 0.39 -0.24 20.57
C GLU A 92 0.38 -0.54 22.07
N TYR A 93 1.13 -1.54 22.53
CA TYR A 93 0.92 -2.10 23.88
C TYR A 93 2.15 -2.11 24.80
N ASN A 94 3.36 -1.84 24.28
CA ASN A 94 4.57 -1.71 25.10
C ASN A 94 5.40 -0.54 24.57
N ARG A 95 5.79 0.39 25.46
CA ARG A 95 6.85 1.35 25.15
C ARG A 95 8.14 0.55 24.99
N ILE A 96 8.64 0.45 23.75
CA ILE A 96 10.03 0.05 23.53
C ILE A 96 10.90 1.20 24.02
N GLU A 97 11.94 0.89 24.80
CA GLU A 97 12.88 1.90 25.28
C GLU A 97 13.72 2.51 24.15
N ASP A 98 13.77 1.84 22.98
CA ASP A 98 14.53 2.25 21.80
C ASP A 98 13.84 1.78 20.48
N PRO A 99 12.87 2.53 19.93
CA PRO A 99 12.22 2.17 18.66
C PRO A 99 13.18 2.35 17.47
N GLU A 100 13.19 1.39 16.54
CA GLU A 100 14.03 1.50 15.34
C GLU A 100 13.61 2.74 14.54
N SER A 101 14.62 3.50 14.12
CA SER A 101 14.45 4.75 13.39
C SER A 101 15.46 4.83 12.27
N PHE A 102 15.01 5.23 11.08
CA PHE A 102 15.87 5.37 9.91
C PHE A 102 15.59 6.67 9.16
N ALA A 103 16.64 7.23 8.55
CA ALA A 103 16.55 8.44 7.74
C ALA A 103 16.29 8.08 6.29
N VAL A 104 15.42 8.83 5.63
CA VAL A 104 15.04 8.62 4.23
C VAL A 104 15.17 9.94 3.47
N ASP A 105 15.78 9.90 2.30
CA ASP A 105 15.81 11.03 1.37
C ASP A 105 14.42 11.23 0.75
N ARG A 106 13.93 12.47 0.78
CA ARG A 106 12.59 12.83 0.30
C ARG A 106 12.42 12.63 -1.20
N ASP A 107 13.42 12.99 -1.99
CA ASP A 107 13.35 12.91 -3.44
C ASP A 107 13.40 11.44 -3.88
N GLU A 108 14.20 10.61 -3.20
CA GLU A 108 14.21 9.17 -3.40
C GLU A 108 12.87 8.53 -3.00
N LEU A 109 12.30 8.92 -1.86
CA LEU A 109 10.98 8.44 -1.44
C LEU A 109 9.88 8.83 -2.45
N LYS A 110 9.89 10.07 -2.94
CA LYS A 110 8.97 10.54 -3.98
C LYS A 110 9.13 9.75 -5.28
N ALA A 111 10.37 9.48 -5.69
CA ALA A 111 10.64 8.66 -6.86
C ALA A 111 10.11 7.22 -6.69
N ALA A 112 10.31 6.62 -5.50
CA ALA A 112 9.80 5.29 -5.17
C ALA A 112 8.26 5.25 -5.16
N ILE A 113 7.60 6.27 -4.64
CA ILE A 113 6.13 6.41 -4.66
C ILE A 113 5.62 6.49 -6.11
N ILE A 114 6.26 7.28 -6.96
CA ILE A 114 5.90 7.37 -8.38
C ILE A 114 6.03 6.00 -9.06
N ASP A 115 7.10 5.25 -8.77
CA ASP A 115 7.26 3.91 -9.31
C ASP A 115 6.19 2.94 -8.78
N ALA A 116 5.92 2.94 -7.48
CA ALA A 116 4.88 2.14 -6.86
C ALA A 116 3.50 2.39 -7.50
N LYS A 117 3.14 3.65 -7.76
CA LYS A 117 1.90 4.01 -8.47
C LYS A 117 1.87 3.45 -9.90
N ARG A 118 3.00 3.46 -10.62
CA ARG A 118 3.08 2.79 -11.95
C ARG A 118 2.91 1.28 -11.85
N GLN A 119 3.41 0.66 -10.78
CA GLN A 119 3.21 -0.76 -10.52
C GLN A 119 1.74 -1.08 -10.22
N LEU A 120 1.04 -0.23 -9.45
CA LEU A 120 -0.41 -0.34 -9.23
C LEU A 120 -1.20 -0.26 -10.53
N GLU A 121 -0.86 0.67 -11.42
CA GLU A 121 -1.54 0.80 -12.71
C GLU A 121 -1.37 -0.46 -13.59
N LYS A 122 -0.17 -1.06 -13.59
CA LYS A 122 0.04 -2.35 -14.25
C LYS A 122 -0.75 -3.47 -13.57
N PHE A 123 -0.80 -3.47 -12.25
CA PHE A 123 -1.54 -4.47 -11.48
C PHE A 123 -3.05 -4.37 -11.72
N LYS A 124 -3.60 -3.15 -11.89
CA LYS A 124 -4.99 -2.90 -12.29
C LYS A 124 -5.34 -3.62 -13.58
N GLN A 125 -4.46 -3.55 -14.59
CA GLN A 125 -4.67 -4.24 -15.86
C GLN A 125 -4.64 -5.77 -15.71
N VAL A 126 -3.76 -6.29 -14.85
CA VAL A 126 -3.72 -7.73 -14.54
C VAL A 126 -4.99 -8.16 -13.81
N LEU A 127 -5.47 -7.36 -12.85
CA LEU A 127 -6.72 -7.59 -12.12
C LEU A 127 -7.92 -7.60 -13.07
N SER A 128 -8.04 -6.63 -13.97
CA SER A 128 -9.17 -6.57 -14.90
C SER A 128 -9.24 -7.82 -15.80
N ILE A 129 -8.09 -8.29 -16.30
CA ILE A 129 -8.02 -9.54 -17.08
C ILE A 129 -8.44 -10.74 -16.23
N ALA A 130 -7.99 -10.82 -14.98
CA ALA A 130 -8.36 -11.91 -14.08
C ALA A 130 -9.85 -11.88 -13.71
N ILE A 131 -10.44 -10.70 -13.50
CA ILE A 131 -11.88 -10.51 -13.25
C ILE A 131 -12.69 -11.04 -14.44
N VAL A 132 -12.35 -10.66 -15.67
CA VAL A 132 -13.03 -11.15 -16.88
C VAL A 132 -12.99 -12.68 -16.96
N LYS A 133 -11.86 -13.30 -16.61
CA LYS A 133 -11.72 -14.76 -16.62
C LYS A 133 -12.59 -15.46 -15.57
N VAL A 134 -12.60 -14.94 -14.34
CA VAL A 134 -13.31 -15.56 -13.21
C VAL A 134 -14.81 -15.24 -13.23
N CYS A 135 -15.16 -14.03 -13.64
CA CYS A 135 -16.52 -13.50 -13.68
C CYS A 135 -16.82 -12.87 -15.05
N PRO A 136 -17.07 -13.67 -16.11
CA PRO A 136 -17.26 -13.15 -17.46
C PRO A 136 -18.41 -12.15 -17.61
N HIS A 137 -19.44 -12.26 -16.76
CA HIS A 137 -20.57 -11.33 -16.74
C HIS A 137 -20.22 -9.92 -16.24
N LEU A 138 -19.04 -9.72 -15.63
CA LEU A 138 -18.52 -8.43 -15.18
C LEU A 138 -17.57 -7.78 -16.20
N ALA A 139 -17.43 -8.34 -17.40
CA ALA A 139 -16.41 -7.92 -18.36
C ALA A 139 -16.48 -6.42 -18.72
N GLU A 140 -17.68 -5.87 -18.86
CA GLU A 140 -17.89 -4.45 -19.19
C GLU A 140 -17.40 -3.50 -18.09
N ASN A 141 -17.41 -3.95 -16.83
CA ASN A 141 -17.02 -3.14 -15.66
C ASN A 141 -15.68 -3.58 -15.05
N ALA A 142 -14.96 -4.53 -15.66
CA ALA A 142 -13.80 -5.18 -15.04
C ALA A 142 -12.66 -4.19 -14.69
N ILE A 143 -12.50 -3.12 -15.47
CA ILE A 143 -11.50 -2.07 -15.19
C ILE A 143 -11.93 -1.22 -14.00
N GLU A 144 -13.19 -0.79 -13.97
CA GLU A 144 -13.74 0.01 -12.86
C GLU A 144 -13.70 -0.78 -11.55
N ILE A 145 -14.07 -2.06 -11.59
CA ILE A 145 -13.98 -2.96 -10.44
C ILE A 145 -12.51 -3.08 -10.00
N ALA A 146 -11.57 -3.29 -10.92
CA ALA A 146 -10.14 -3.35 -10.58
C ALA A 146 -9.64 -2.05 -9.94
N GLU A 147 -10.16 -0.90 -10.37
CA GLU A 147 -9.85 0.40 -9.78
C GLU A 147 -10.41 0.52 -8.35
N GLN A 148 -11.66 0.11 -8.13
CA GLN A 148 -12.24 0.02 -6.78
C GLN A 148 -11.41 -0.90 -5.88
N LEU A 149 -10.91 -2.04 -6.38
CA LEU A 149 -10.06 -2.94 -5.59
C LEU A 149 -8.71 -2.35 -5.18
N ILE A 150 -8.23 -1.32 -5.88
CA ILE A 150 -6.99 -0.63 -5.56
C ILE A 150 -7.24 0.61 -4.69
N HIS A 151 -8.39 1.29 -4.85
CA HIS A 151 -8.66 2.59 -4.25
C HIS A 151 -9.80 2.63 -3.21
N ALA A 152 -10.58 1.56 -3.01
CA ALA A 152 -11.76 1.53 -2.12
C ALA A 152 -11.44 1.62 -0.61
#